data_AF-A0A3D0XXJ4-F1
#
_entry.id   AF-A0A3D0XXJ4-F1
#
_cell.length_a   1.000
_cell.length_b   1.000
_cell.length_c   1.000
_cell.angle_alpha   90.00
_cell.angle_beta   90.00
_cell.angle_gamma   90.00
#
_symmetry.space_group_name_H-M   'P 1'
#
loop_
_entity.id
_entity.type
_entity.pdbx_description
1 polymer ?
#
loop_
_entity_poly.entity_id
_entity_poly.type
_entity_poly.pdbx_seq_one_letter_code
_entity_poly.pdbx_strand_id
1 'polypeptide(L)'
;MENNLREVNDNLMKEWFLFREESKFCYLTEEDKKHFIHFEKISKNILNSIPEKNRQYVKKQLDQLDKNFYDYIYYWCEKYYRNGFCDGIELIKVS
;
A
#
# COMPACT_ATOMS: atom_id res chain seq x y z
N MET A 1 7.13 22.95 -19.89
CA MET A 1 6.79 21.52 -19.97
C MET A 1 5.45 21.37 -19.29
N GLU A 2 4.44 20.83 -19.97
CA GLU A 2 3.19 20.49 -19.30
C GLU A 2 3.49 19.44 -18.23
N ASN A 3 3.17 19.76 -16.99
CA ASN A 3 3.32 18.81 -15.89
C ASN A 3 2.28 17.70 -16.09
N ASN A 4 2.74 16.50 -16.48
CA ASN A 4 1.90 15.32 -16.54
C ASN A 4 1.57 14.87 -15.11
N LEU A 5 0.33 15.11 -14.66
CA LEU A 5 -0.12 14.74 -13.32
C LEU A 5 -0.15 13.21 -13.10
N ARG A 6 -0.12 12.42 -14.18
CA ARG A 6 -0.13 10.94 -14.14
C ARG A 6 1.23 10.33 -13.84
N GLU A 7 2.32 11.07 -14.02
CA GLU A 7 3.65 10.59 -13.69
C GLU A 7 3.91 10.65 -12.17
N VAL A 8 4.53 9.59 -11.64
CA VAL A 8 4.99 9.55 -10.25
C VAL A 8 6.23 10.43 -10.15
N ASN A 9 6.08 11.61 -9.54
CA ASN A 9 7.16 12.55 -9.25
C ASN A 9 6.91 13.25 -7.91
N ASP A 10 7.93 13.92 -7.39
CA ASP A 10 7.86 14.72 -6.16
C ASP A 10 7.05 15.99 -6.43
N ASN A 11 5.73 15.85 -6.41
CA ASN A 11 4.77 16.93 -6.70
C ASN A 11 3.70 17.06 -5.61
N LEU A 12 2.75 17.96 -5.87
CA LEU A 12 1.56 18.21 -5.06
C LEU A 12 0.82 16.93 -4.63
N MET A 13 0.81 15.86 -5.44
CA MET A 13 0.15 14.60 -5.07
C MET A 13 0.88 13.87 -3.95
N LYS A 14 2.22 13.93 -3.91
CA LYS A 14 3.01 13.34 -2.83
C LYS A 14 2.74 14.07 -1.51
N GLU A 15 2.73 15.39 -1.52
CA GLU A 15 2.33 16.20 -0.35
C GLU A 15 0.90 15.92 0.08
N TRP A 16 -0.02 15.76 -0.87
CA TRP A 16 -1.40 15.39 -0.60
C TRP A 16 -1.54 13.99 0.01
N PHE A 17 -0.74 13.02 -0.44
CA PHE A 17 -0.70 11.68 0.16
C PHE A 17 -0.18 11.74 1.60
N LEU A 18 0.93 12.44 1.85
CA LEU A 18 1.47 12.64 3.20
C LEU A 18 0.45 13.33 4.10
N PHE A 19 -0.17 14.42 3.64
CA PHE A 19 -1.24 15.09 4.37
C PHE A 19 -2.39 14.13 4.68
N ARG A 20 -2.83 13.29 3.73
CA ARG A 20 -3.91 12.31 3.94
C ARG A 20 -3.52 11.24 4.94
N GLU A 21 -2.28 10.76 4.88
CA GLU A 21 -1.70 9.79 5.82
C GLU A 21 -1.66 10.38 7.24
N GLU A 22 -1.20 11.63 7.38
CA GLU A 22 -1.09 12.33 8.67
C GLU A 22 -2.44 12.84 9.22
N SER A 23 -3.41 13.19 8.37
CA SER A 23 -4.64 13.91 8.80
C SER A 23 -5.95 13.14 8.67
N LYS A 24 -6.07 12.16 7.75
CA LYS A 24 -7.35 11.51 7.41
C LYS A 24 -7.34 9.99 7.47
N PHE A 25 -6.19 9.33 7.42
CA PHE A 25 -6.11 7.87 7.63
C PHE A 25 -6.32 7.44 9.09
N CYS A 26 -6.51 8.38 10.02
CA CYS A 26 -6.80 8.06 11.43
C CYS A 26 -8.22 7.52 11.70
N TYR A 27 -9.10 7.40 10.70
CA TYR A 27 -10.47 6.91 10.89
C TYR A 27 -10.70 5.58 10.17
N LEU A 28 -10.00 4.54 10.61
CA LEU A 28 -10.37 3.18 10.23
C LEU A 28 -11.69 2.81 10.89
N THR A 29 -12.69 2.48 10.09
CA THR A 29 -13.94 1.91 10.58
C THR A 29 -13.72 0.49 11.09
N GLU A 30 -14.69 -0.05 11.85
CA GLU A 30 -14.64 -1.46 12.25
C GLU A 30 -14.68 -2.42 11.07
N GLU A 31 -15.22 -2.00 9.93
CA GLU A 31 -15.19 -2.80 8.70
C GLU A 31 -13.78 -2.79 8.09
N ASP A 32 -13.13 -1.62 8.00
CA ASP A 32 -11.76 -1.50 7.45
C ASP A 32 -10.77 -2.39 8.19
N LYS A 33 -10.91 -2.48 9.53
CA LYS A 33 -10.07 -3.32 10.38
C LYS A 33 -10.18 -4.82 10.06
N LYS A 34 -11.28 -5.28 9.44
CA LYS A 34 -11.45 -6.69 9.04
C LYS A 34 -10.64 -7.05 7.80
N HIS A 35 -10.27 -6.06 7.00
CA HIS A 35 -9.52 -6.24 5.75
C HIS A 35 -8.01 -6.12 5.99
N PHE A 36 -7.57 -6.04 7.25
CA PHE A 36 -6.14 -6.06 7.57
C PHE A 36 -5.49 -7.39 7.21
N ILE A 37 -4.30 -7.29 6.66
CA ILE A 37 -3.46 -8.44 6.42
C ILE A 37 -2.82 -8.82 7.75
N HIS A 38 -3.25 -9.94 8.31
CA HIS A 38 -2.73 -10.47 9.57
C HIS A 38 -1.38 -11.19 9.37
N PHE A 39 -0.43 -10.54 8.68
CA PHE A 39 0.82 -11.14 8.24
C PHE A 39 1.61 -11.75 9.39
N GLU A 40 1.76 -11.03 10.51
CA GLU A 40 2.47 -11.52 11.69
C GLU A 40 1.84 -12.80 12.27
N LYS A 41 0.51 -12.82 12.41
CA LYS A 41 -0.23 -13.96 12.96
C LYS A 41 -0.09 -15.18 12.05
N ILE A 42 -0.24 -14.99 10.74
CA ILE A 42 -0.11 -16.05 9.74
C ILE A 42 1.34 -16.58 9.73
N SER A 43 2.32 -15.69 9.70
CA SER A 43 3.75 -16.03 9.75
C SER A 43 4.10 -16.83 10.99
N LYS A 44 3.61 -16.42 12.18
CA LYS A 44 3.82 -17.16 13.42
C LYS A 44 3.23 -18.57 13.37
N ASN A 45 2.02 -18.72 12.83
CA ASN A 45 1.38 -20.03 12.69
C ASN A 45 2.18 -20.96 11.75
N ILE A 46 2.68 -20.42 10.62
CA ILE A 46 3.52 -21.16 9.68
C ILE A 46 4.85 -21.58 10.34
N LEU A 47 5.52 -20.67 11.05
CA LEU A 47 6.80 -20.98 11.70
C LEU A 47 6.64 -22.01 12.83
N ASN A 48 5.51 -21.97 13.55
CA ASN A 48 5.24 -22.91 14.62
C ASN A 48 4.90 -24.33 14.12
N SER A 49 4.38 -24.46 12.89
CA SER A 49 4.01 -25.77 12.32
C SER A 49 5.19 -26.56 11.73
N ILE A 50 6.37 -25.94 11.61
CA ILE A 50 7.55 -26.55 10.99
C ILE A 50 8.68 -26.81 12.01
N PRO A 51 9.58 -27.79 11.72
CA PRO A 51 10.75 -28.06 12.54
C PRO A 51 11.68 -26.86 12.66
N GLU A 52 12.32 -26.71 13.82
CA GLU A 52 13.15 -25.55 14.15
C GLU A 52 14.29 -25.30 13.14
N LYS A 53 14.91 -26.38 12.65
CA LYS A 53 15.95 -26.32 11.60
C LYS A 53 15.54 -25.56 10.34
N ASN A 54 14.25 -25.56 9.98
CA ASN A 54 13.74 -24.94 8.76
C ASN A 54 13.15 -23.54 9.02
N ARG A 55 12.93 -23.16 10.28
CA ARG A 55 12.26 -21.90 10.65
C ARG A 55 13.01 -20.68 10.14
N GLN A 56 14.34 -20.68 10.23
CA GLN A 56 15.14 -19.54 9.79
C GLN A 56 14.99 -19.27 8.29
N TYR A 57 15.02 -20.33 7.46
CA TYR A 57 14.83 -20.21 6.03
C TYR A 57 13.42 -19.71 5.70
N VAL A 58 12.39 -20.34 6.27
CA VAL A 58 10.99 -19.96 6.01
C VAL A 58 10.71 -18.53 6.48
N LYS A 59 11.25 -18.12 7.63
CA LYS A 59 11.15 -16.72 8.10
C LYS A 59 11.73 -15.75 7.08
N LYS A 60 12.91 -16.03 6.53
CA LYS A 60 13.52 -15.17 5.50
C LYS A 60 12.65 -15.06 4.24
N GLN A 61 11.98 -16.15 3.84
CA GLN A 61 11.04 -16.11 2.70
C GLN A 61 9.78 -15.29 3.01
N LEU A 62 9.24 -15.43 4.23
CA LEU A 62 8.11 -14.61 4.69
C LEU A 62 8.50 -13.13 4.72
N ASP A 63 9.66 -12.77 5.28
CA ASP A 63 10.13 -11.38 5.31
C ASP A 63 10.34 -10.80 3.90
N GLN A 64 10.74 -11.62 2.92
CA GLN A 64 10.85 -11.20 1.52
C GLN A 64 9.47 -10.99 0.88
N LEU A 65 8.53 -11.88 1.15
CA LEU A 65 7.16 -11.78 0.67
C LEU A 65 6.46 -10.54 1.23
N ASP A 66 6.63 -10.26 2.53
CA ASP A 66 6.07 -9.10 3.21
C ASP A 66 6.54 -7.80 2.53
N LYS A 67 7.85 -7.64 2.36
CA LYS A 67 8.45 -6.48 1.68
C LYS A 67 7.94 -6.34 0.25
N ASN A 68 7.97 -7.41 -0.53
CA ASN A 68 7.51 -7.36 -1.91
C ASN A 68 6.03 -6.99 -2.02
N PHE A 69 5.22 -7.48 -1.08
CA PHE A 69 3.80 -7.20 -1.02
C PHE A 69 3.53 -5.73 -0.61
N TYR A 70 4.26 -5.20 0.37
CA TYR A 70 4.22 -3.78 0.71
C TYR A 70 4.62 -2.89 -0.47
N ASP A 71 5.72 -3.20 -1.14
CA ASP A 71 6.19 -2.44 -2.32
C ASP A 71 5.13 -2.46 -3.44
N TYR A 72 4.53 -3.63 -3.69
CA TYR A 72 3.46 -3.80 -4.68
C TYR A 72 2.24 -2.93 -4.34
N ILE A 73 1.71 -3.04 -3.11
CA ILE A 73 0.54 -2.25 -2.71
C ILE A 73 0.84 -0.77 -2.80
N TYR A 74 1.97 -0.33 -2.25
CA TYR A 74 2.34 1.08 -2.23
C TYR A 74 2.37 1.67 -3.65
N TYR A 75 3.09 1.02 -4.57
CA TYR A 75 3.20 1.49 -5.96
C TYR A 75 1.84 1.53 -6.67
N TRP A 76 1.04 0.46 -6.56
CA TRP A 76 -0.24 0.40 -7.26
C TRP A 76 -1.27 1.33 -6.65
N CYS A 77 -1.35 1.46 -5.32
CA CYS A 77 -2.21 2.44 -4.67
C CYS A 77 -1.87 3.83 -5.15
N GLU A 78 -0.59 4.24 -5.12
CA GLU A 78 -0.19 5.56 -5.59
C GLU A 78 -0.60 5.77 -7.06
N LYS A 79 -0.29 4.80 -7.92
CA LYS A 79 -0.58 4.87 -9.36
C LYS A 79 -2.09 4.96 -9.64
N TYR A 80 -2.91 4.13 -9.02
CA TYR A 80 -4.36 4.13 -9.23
C TYR A 80 -5.01 5.40 -8.66
N TYR A 81 -4.62 5.84 -7.46
CA TYR A 81 -5.13 7.09 -6.90
C TYR A 81 -4.77 8.28 -7.78
N ARG A 82 -3.52 8.32 -8.28
CA ARG A 82 -3.06 9.39 -9.17
C ARG A 82 -3.83 9.41 -10.48
N ASN A 83 -3.99 8.26 -11.13
CA ASN A 83 -4.76 8.15 -12.36
C ASN A 83 -6.22 8.55 -12.14
N GLY A 84 -6.87 8.02 -11.10
CA GLY A 84 -8.26 8.35 -10.79
C GLY A 84 -8.47 9.84 -10.46
N PHE A 85 -7.52 10.48 -9.79
CA PHE A 85 -7.55 11.93 -9.58
C PHE A 85 -7.45 12.70 -10.90
N CYS A 86 -6.53 12.32 -11.78
CA CYS A 86 -6.40 12.94 -13.11
C CYS A 86 -7.67 12.76 -13.94
N ASP A 87 -8.22 11.54 -13.97
CA ASP A 87 -9.47 11.23 -14.65
C ASP A 87 -10.62 12.11 -14.14
N GLY A 88 -10.70 12.31 -12.81
CA GLY A 88 -11.68 13.22 -12.20
C GLY A 88 -11.53 14.67 -12.64
N ILE A 89 -10.30 15.20 -12.72
CA ILE A 89 -10.04 16.56 -13.23
C ILE A 89 -10.41 16.67 -14.71
N GLU A 90 -10.10 15.66 -15.52
CA GLU A 90 -10.49 15.61 -16.92
C GLU A 90 -12.02 15.65 -17.06
N LEU A 91 -12.74 14.83 -16.29
CA LEU A 91 -14.21 14.84 -16.29
C LEU A 91 -14.80 16.22 -15.97
N ILE A 92 -14.24 16.95 -15.00
CA ILE A 92 -14.70 18.30 -14.65
C ILE A 92 -14.46 19.29 -15.80
N LYS A 93 -13.39 19.12 -16.60
CA LYS A 93 -13.08 20.02 -17.72
C LYS A 93 -14.03 19.86 -18.90
N VAL A 94 -14.66 18.69 -19.06
CA VAL A 94 -15.62 18.39 -20.13
C VAL A 94 -17.09 18.45 -19.71
N SER A 95 -17.37 18.78 -18.44
CA SER A 95 -18.74 19.03 -17.92
C SER A 95 -19.05 20.52 -17.83
#